data_AF-F6FI52-F1
#
_entry.id   AF-F6FI52-F1
#
_cell.length_a   1.000
_cell.length_b   1.000
_cell.length_c   1.000
_cell.angle_alpha   90.00
_cell.angle_beta   90.00
_cell.angle_gamma   90.00
#
_symmetry.space_group_name_H-M   'P 1'
#
loop_
_entity.id
_entity.type
_entity.pdbx_description
1 polymer ?
#
loop_
_entity_poly.entity_id
_entity_poly.type
_entity_poly.pdbx_seq_one_letter_code
_entity_poly.pdbx_strand_id
1 'polypeptide(L)'
;MKLKLLGLSAIGASGTGGWYLFGNIRPKNVEEYLTRSGLKLLAWDSEYSWKAVLEENKELLKNILKKDPDSQSIKQWCRDILPREDYEKYAKAASLVCVDNPQTVKGKIIQLDGGISSLIEGLSDGDKVEKYKVSYVWKKHMSAAMELISFTPPEEEEGLERGGKALGDWCKKALQEKPNDTLVSNVKLLCSPMPFDDINGLITKNGESSKLMSDYQSKYDSIKELDTFKNDESVKSIKDKSDKSDKEILQKWCEESKSKKFSEKGTFSERYPKFRFRCLQGSEGEKK
;
A
#
# COMPACT_ATOMS: atom_id res chain seq x y z
N MET A 1 -12.43 59.27 -50.29
CA MET A 1 -11.62 58.82 -51.44
C MET A 1 -10.16 59.17 -51.17
N LYS A 2 -9.26 58.22 -51.41
CA LYS A 2 -7.78 58.33 -51.50
C LYS A 2 -6.95 58.46 -50.21
N LEU A 3 -6.46 57.27 -49.81
CA LEU A 3 -5.11 56.98 -49.31
C LEU A 3 -4.03 57.89 -49.94
N LYS A 4 -3.03 58.32 -49.15
CA LYS A 4 -1.60 58.15 -49.49
C LYS A 4 -0.73 58.01 -48.25
N LEU A 5 0.22 57.10 -48.41
CA LEU A 5 1.18 56.49 -47.48
C LEU A 5 2.53 57.23 -47.55
N LEU A 6 3.39 56.97 -46.55
CA LEU A 6 4.87 57.14 -46.48
C LEU A 6 5.39 58.48 -45.93
N GLY A 7 6.35 58.52 -44.99
CA GLY A 7 7.15 57.42 -44.46
C GLY A 7 8.13 57.76 -43.33
N LEU A 8 8.63 56.66 -42.73
CA LEU A 8 9.96 56.35 -42.19
C LEU A 8 10.91 57.49 -41.74
N SER A 9 11.31 57.42 -40.46
CA SER A 9 12.69 57.49 -39.89
C SER A 9 12.54 57.74 -38.37
N ALA A 10 13.19 57.09 -37.41
CA ALA A 10 14.37 56.24 -37.37
C ALA A 10 14.33 55.37 -36.10
N ILE A 11 14.48 54.05 -36.22
CA ILE A 11 14.95 53.19 -35.13
C ILE A 11 16.43 52.98 -35.40
N GLY A 12 17.24 53.88 -34.85
CA GLY A 12 18.69 53.77 -34.87
C GLY A 12 19.18 52.83 -33.77
N ALA A 13 20.12 51.98 -34.13
CA ALA A 13 21.00 51.20 -33.25
C ALA A 13 20.37 50.05 -32.44
N SER A 14 19.85 49.01 -33.13
CA SER A 14 19.96 47.64 -32.63
C SER A 14 21.38 47.11 -32.87
N GLY A 15 22.36 47.76 -32.25
CA GLY A 15 23.75 47.31 -32.24
C GLY A 15 23.93 46.20 -31.20
N THR A 16 24.19 44.98 -31.65
CA THR A 16 25.23 44.05 -31.16
C THR A 16 25.66 44.08 -29.67
N GLY A 17 24.76 44.37 -28.73
CA GLY A 17 25.02 44.36 -27.28
C GLY A 17 24.29 43.23 -26.53
N GLY A 18 23.38 42.52 -27.21
CA GLY A 18 22.54 41.50 -26.57
C GLY A 18 23.23 40.17 -26.30
N TRP A 19 24.31 39.81 -27.01
CA TRP A 19 24.89 38.46 -26.88
C TRP A 19 25.66 38.23 -25.57
N TYR A 20 26.20 39.29 -24.96
CA TYR A 20 26.97 39.19 -23.72
C TYR A 20 26.11 39.03 -22.46
N LEU A 21 24.82 39.36 -22.50
CA LEU A 21 23.90 39.17 -21.37
C LEU A 21 23.30 37.75 -21.30
N PHE A 22 23.35 36.96 -22.38
CA PHE A 22 22.91 35.56 -22.38
C PHE A 22 23.99 34.55 -21.95
N GLY A 23 25.26 34.98 -21.84
CA GLY A 23 26.36 34.12 -21.38
C GLY A 23 26.21 33.67 -19.92
N ASN A 24 25.56 34.49 -19.07
CA ASN A 24 25.28 34.16 -17.66
C ASN A 24 23.98 33.36 -17.44
N ILE A 25 23.20 33.13 -18.50
CA ILE A 25 21.89 32.45 -18.42
C ILE A 25 22.04 30.94 -18.62
N ARG A 26 23.08 30.48 -19.32
CA ARG A 26 23.36 29.05 -19.48
C ARG A 26 23.95 28.46 -18.20
N PRO A 27 23.44 27.30 -17.73
CA PRO A 27 24.06 26.59 -16.62
C PRO A 27 25.48 26.17 -16.97
N LYS A 28 26.40 26.31 -16.01
CA LYS A 28 27.80 25.95 -16.19
C LYS A 28 28.01 24.45 -16.21
N ASN A 29 27.19 23.71 -15.48
CA ASN A 29 27.27 22.26 -15.37
C ASN A 29 25.90 21.62 -15.14
N VAL A 30 25.87 20.28 -15.10
CA VAL A 30 24.66 19.50 -14.86
C VAL A 30 24.01 19.86 -13.51
N GLU A 31 24.79 20.01 -12.45
CA GLU A 31 24.28 20.39 -11.12
C GLU A 31 23.54 21.74 -11.15
N GLU A 32 24.13 22.76 -11.75
CA GLU A 32 23.52 24.09 -11.88
C GLU A 32 22.26 24.02 -12.76
N TYR A 33 22.26 23.19 -13.81
CA TYR A 33 21.08 22.98 -14.65
C TYR A 33 19.92 22.39 -13.83
N LEU A 34 20.18 21.35 -13.04
CA LEU A 34 19.16 20.65 -12.25
C LEU A 34 18.59 21.57 -11.16
N THR A 35 19.47 22.24 -10.40
CA THR A 35 19.07 23.14 -9.32
C THR A 35 18.32 24.36 -9.82
N ARG A 36 18.75 24.99 -10.92
CA ARG A 36 18.01 26.09 -11.60
C ARG A 36 16.64 25.63 -12.12
N SER A 37 16.49 24.35 -12.45
CA SER A 37 15.20 23.75 -12.85
C SER A 37 14.27 23.47 -11.66
N GLY A 38 14.67 23.84 -10.43
CA GLY A 38 13.91 23.59 -9.20
C GLY A 38 14.06 22.17 -8.66
N LEU A 39 14.99 21.37 -9.20
CA LEU A 39 15.24 20.02 -8.70
C LEU A 39 16.23 20.06 -7.54
N LYS A 40 15.89 19.36 -6.46
CA LYS A 40 16.78 19.17 -5.33
C LYS A 40 17.67 17.96 -5.59
N LEU A 41 18.99 18.10 -5.42
CA LEU A 41 19.91 16.97 -5.52
C LEU A 41 19.73 15.98 -4.36
N LEU A 42 20.05 14.71 -4.61
CA LEU A 42 20.05 13.69 -3.56
C LEU A 42 21.15 13.96 -2.54
N ALA A 43 20.80 13.83 -1.27
CA ALA A 43 21.78 13.82 -0.20
C ALA A 43 22.62 12.53 -0.26
N TRP A 44 23.94 12.67 -0.16
CA TRP A 44 24.90 11.56 -0.35
C TRP A 44 24.78 10.44 0.69
N ASP A 45 24.29 10.77 1.87
CA ASP A 45 24.06 9.90 3.03
C ASP A 45 22.63 9.32 3.07
N SER A 46 21.71 9.77 2.21
CA SER A 46 20.31 9.32 2.22
C SER A 46 20.12 7.94 1.57
N GLU A 47 20.47 6.88 2.31
CA GLU A 47 20.42 5.48 1.83
C GLU A 47 19.09 5.12 1.14
N TYR A 48 17.96 5.48 1.75
CA TYR A 48 16.63 5.13 1.24
C TYR A 48 16.27 5.87 -0.05
N SER A 49 16.72 7.11 -0.22
CA SER A 49 16.50 7.85 -1.47
C SER A 49 17.30 7.23 -2.62
N TRP A 50 18.53 6.75 -2.36
CA TRP A 50 19.31 6.02 -3.36
C TRP A 50 18.68 4.66 -3.71
N LYS A 51 18.09 3.96 -2.72
CA LYS A 51 17.31 2.73 -2.96
C LYS A 51 16.08 3.01 -3.83
N ALA A 52 15.36 4.10 -3.56
CA ALA A 52 14.19 4.48 -4.35
C ALA A 52 14.57 4.75 -5.82
N VAL A 53 15.65 5.49 -6.05
CA VAL A 53 16.17 5.74 -7.41
C VAL A 53 16.55 4.45 -8.12
N LEU A 54 17.28 3.56 -7.43
CA LEU A 54 17.69 2.27 -7.98
C LEU A 54 16.47 1.44 -8.42
N GLU A 55 15.44 1.40 -7.58
CA GLU A 55 14.21 0.64 -7.85
C GLU A 55 13.45 1.20 -9.07
N GLU A 56 13.28 2.52 -9.15
CA GLU A 56 12.51 3.17 -10.22
C GLU A 56 13.23 3.17 -11.58
N ASN A 57 14.57 3.26 -11.56
CA ASN A 57 15.36 3.53 -12.75
C ASN A 57 16.29 2.38 -13.14
N LYS A 58 16.04 1.16 -12.64
CA LYS A 58 16.93 0.01 -12.82
C LYS A 58 17.39 -0.20 -14.27
N GLU A 59 16.47 -0.16 -15.23
CA GLU A 59 16.77 -0.37 -16.65
C GLU A 59 17.55 0.80 -17.28
N LEU A 60 17.23 2.03 -16.90
CA LEU A 60 18.01 3.20 -17.30
C LEU A 60 19.44 3.12 -16.75
N LEU A 61 19.58 2.74 -15.48
CA LEU A 61 20.87 2.62 -14.80
C LEU A 61 21.73 1.50 -15.37
N LYS A 62 21.15 0.35 -15.73
CA LYS A 62 21.87 -0.69 -16.48
C LYS A 62 22.43 -0.16 -17.79
N ASN A 63 21.64 0.62 -18.52
CA ASN A 63 22.05 1.19 -19.80
C ASN A 63 23.17 2.24 -19.66
N ILE A 64 23.14 3.03 -18.60
CA ILE A 64 24.14 4.06 -18.29
C ILE A 64 25.44 3.43 -17.79
N LEU A 65 25.35 2.51 -16.83
CA LEU A 65 26.50 1.92 -16.15
C LEU A 65 27.11 0.74 -16.91
N LYS A 66 26.39 0.17 -17.87
CA LYS A 66 26.78 -1.05 -18.63
C LYS A 66 27.05 -2.27 -17.73
N LYS A 67 26.43 -2.30 -16.55
CA LYS A 67 26.50 -3.37 -15.55
C LYS A 67 25.24 -3.37 -14.69
N ASP A 68 25.09 -4.38 -13.83
CA ASP A 68 24.03 -4.35 -12.83
C ASP A 68 24.24 -3.19 -11.85
N PRO A 69 23.21 -2.33 -11.67
CA PRO A 69 23.34 -1.14 -10.85
C PRO A 69 23.22 -1.48 -9.35
N ASP A 70 24.08 -0.84 -8.57
CA ASP A 70 24.01 -0.79 -7.11
C ASP A 70 24.05 0.68 -6.63
N SER A 71 23.59 0.94 -5.40
CA SER A 71 23.53 2.31 -4.87
C SER A 71 24.86 3.05 -4.88
N GLN A 72 25.99 2.36 -4.71
CA GLN A 72 27.32 3.00 -4.73
C GLN A 72 27.74 3.38 -6.15
N SER A 73 27.45 2.54 -7.13
CA SER A 73 27.70 2.82 -8.55
C SER A 73 26.88 4.01 -9.07
N ILE A 74 25.63 4.16 -8.61
CA ILE A 74 24.78 5.31 -8.94
C ILE A 74 25.37 6.58 -8.32
N LYS A 75 25.74 6.54 -7.03
CA LYS A 75 26.38 7.66 -6.33
C LYS A 75 27.64 8.11 -7.06
N GLN A 76 28.49 7.17 -7.45
CA GLN A 76 29.72 7.49 -8.17
C GLN A 76 29.43 8.12 -9.52
N TRP A 77 28.49 7.56 -10.29
CA TRP A 77 28.09 8.14 -11.57
C TRP A 77 27.56 9.57 -11.42
N CYS A 78 26.71 9.83 -10.41
CA CYS A 78 26.26 11.19 -10.13
C CYS A 78 27.41 12.13 -9.77
N ARG A 79 28.39 11.68 -8.97
CA ARG A 79 29.59 12.50 -8.66
C ARG A 79 30.40 12.86 -9.90
N ASP A 80 30.49 11.95 -10.86
CA ASP A 80 31.28 12.14 -12.08
C ASP A 80 30.56 13.01 -13.12
N ILE A 81 29.23 13.07 -13.07
CA ILE A 81 28.40 13.75 -14.07
C ILE A 81 27.94 15.13 -13.61
N LEU A 82 27.60 15.34 -12.34
CA LEU A 82 27.16 16.62 -11.80
C LEU A 82 28.09 17.82 -12.14
N PRO A 83 29.44 17.70 -12.05
CA PRO A 83 30.33 18.80 -12.37
C PRO A 83 30.58 19.00 -13.87
N ARG A 84 30.05 18.15 -14.76
CA ARG A 84 30.31 18.24 -16.20
C ARG A 84 29.59 19.41 -16.85
N GLU A 85 30.28 20.08 -17.76
CA GLU A 85 29.77 21.25 -18.49
C GLU A 85 28.85 20.91 -19.65
N ASP A 86 28.95 19.69 -20.21
CA ASP A 86 28.10 19.19 -21.31
C ASP A 86 26.71 18.75 -20.80
N TYR A 87 26.02 19.67 -20.11
CA TYR A 87 24.77 19.37 -19.42
C TYR A 87 23.67 18.87 -20.36
N GLU A 88 23.62 19.32 -21.62
CA GLU A 88 22.63 18.86 -22.61
C GLU A 88 22.64 17.34 -22.80
N LYS A 89 23.82 16.71 -22.69
CA LYS A 89 24.01 15.27 -22.85
C LYS A 89 23.52 14.47 -21.64
N TYR A 90 23.67 15.03 -20.44
CA TYR A 90 23.53 14.29 -19.19
C TYR A 90 22.32 14.69 -18.35
N ALA A 91 21.79 15.91 -18.54
CA ALA A 91 20.74 16.49 -17.71
C ALA A 91 19.49 15.60 -17.63
N LYS A 92 19.05 15.00 -18.74
CA LYS A 92 17.87 14.13 -18.76
C LYS A 92 18.02 12.88 -17.88
N ALA A 93 19.20 12.25 -17.91
CA ALA A 93 19.45 11.08 -17.06
C ALA A 93 19.68 11.51 -15.60
N ALA A 94 20.46 12.56 -15.39
CA ALA A 94 20.76 13.09 -14.06
C ALA A 94 19.50 13.62 -13.34
N SER A 95 18.52 14.17 -14.06
CA SER A 95 17.23 14.60 -13.52
C SER A 95 16.32 13.46 -13.07
N LEU A 96 16.69 12.21 -13.35
CA LEU A 96 15.97 11.02 -12.89
C LEU A 96 16.72 10.31 -11.76
N VAL A 97 18.05 10.33 -11.76
CA VAL A 97 18.86 9.47 -10.88
C VAL A 97 19.76 10.20 -9.89
N CYS A 98 19.95 11.52 -10.04
CA CYS A 98 20.77 12.34 -9.13
C CYS A 98 19.95 13.34 -8.31
N VAL A 99 18.62 13.28 -8.41
CA VAL A 99 17.70 14.22 -7.75
C VAL A 99 16.72 13.53 -6.81
N ASP A 100 16.34 14.24 -5.76
CA ASP A 100 15.39 13.84 -4.73
C ASP A 100 13.96 14.00 -5.24
N ASN A 101 13.59 13.19 -6.24
CA ASN A 101 12.29 13.28 -6.92
C ASN A 101 11.76 11.89 -7.33
N PRO A 102 11.17 11.12 -6.38
CA PRO A 102 10.53 9.85 -6.71
C PRO A 102 9.45 10.03 -7.76
N GLN A 103 9.46 9.19 -8.80
CA GLN A 103 8.49 9.26 -9.91
C GLN A 103 7.21 8.47 -9.62
N THR A 104 7.26 7.54 -8.68
CA THR A 104 6.18 6.63 -8.34
C THR A 104 5.87 6.63 -6.85
N VAL A 105 4.65 6.23 -6.48
CA VAL A 105 4.28 5.98 -5.08
C VAL A 105 5.20 4.93 -4.46
N LYS A 106 5.56 3.88 -5.20
CA LYS A 106 6.51 2.86 -4.73
C LYS A 106 7.86 3.46 -4.34
N GLY A 107 8.45 4.28 -5.22
CA GLY A 107 9.71 4.95 -4.90
C GLY A 107 9.58 5.91 -3.73
N LYS A 108 8.45 6.64 -3.62
CA LYS A 108 8.20 7.51 -2.47
C LYS A 108 8.09 6.74 -1.16
N ILE A 109 7.45 5.56 -1.16
CA ILE A 109 7.38 4.69 0.02
C ILE A 109 8.77 4.14 0.37
N ILE A 110 9.54 3.68 -0.61
CA ILE A 110 10.93 3.21 -0.37
C ILE A 110 11.78 4.33 0.22
N GLN A 111 11.63 5.56 -0.27
CA GLN A 111 12.35 6.72 0.25
C GLN A 111 12.02 6.98 1.73
N LEU A 112 10.74 6.86 2.12
CA LEU A 112 10.29 7.15 3.48
C LEU A 112 10.56 6.00 4.46
N ASP A 113 10.31 4.77 4.03
CA ASP A 113 10.23 3.59 4.91
C ASP A 113 11.37 2.58 4.66
N GLY A 114 12.23 2.83 3.66
CA GLY A 114 13.35 1.98 3.28
C GLY A 114 12.99 0.78 2.40
N GLY A 115 11.69 0.52 2.18
CA GLY A 115 11.19 -0.60 1.39
C GLY A 115 9.66 -0.62 1.32
N ILE A 116 9.11 -1.61 0.62
CA ILE A 116 7.65 -1.87 0.57
C ILE A 116 7.23 -3.10 1.38
N SER A 117 8.11 -3.64 2.23
CA SER A 117 7.87 -4.87 3.01
C SER A 117 6.72 -4.75 4.01
N SER A 118 6.32 -3.52 4.37
CA SER A 118 5.13 -3.22 5.16
C SER A 118 3.82 -3.40 4.38
N LEU A 119 3.87 -3.49 3.05
CA LEU A 119 2.73 -3.67 2.16
C LEU A 119 2.61 -5.15 1.74
N ILE A 120 1.40 -5.58 1.38
CA ILE A 120 1.14 -6.94 0.87
C ILE A 120 2.00 -7.24 -0.36
N GLU A 121 2.20 -6.27 -1.25
CA GLU A 121 3.06 -6.46 -2.43
C GLU A 121 4.54 -6.69 -2.10
N GLY A 122 5.03 -6.20 -0.97
CA GLY A 122 6.41 -6.37 -0.54
C GLY A 122 6.67 -7.61 0.32
N LEU A 123 5.65 -8.39 0.63
CA LEU A 123 5.82 -9.66 1.33
C LEU A 123 6.49 -10.69 0.41
N SER A 124 7.61 -11.26 0.88
CA SER A 124 8.33 -12.35 0.22
C SER A 124 7.67 -13.70 0.42
N ASP A 125 6.99 -13.88 1.56
CA ASP A 125 6.37 -15.13 1.99
C ASP A 125 4.86 -14.96 2.16
N GLY A 126 4.12 -16.04 1.89
CA GLY A 126 2.68 -16.14 2.11
C GLY A 126 1.82 -15.86 0.89
N ASP A 127 0.56 -16.25 0.99
CA ASP A 127 -0.40 -16.07 -0.09
C ASP A 127 -0.96 -14.64 -0.09
N LYS A 128 -0.45 -13.81 -1.00
CA LYS A 128 -0.90 -12.43 -1.19
C LYS A 128 -2.39 -12.34 -1.49
N VAL A 129 -2.96 -13.33 -2.18
CA VAL A 129 -4.39 -13.36 -2.51
C VAL A 129 -5.21 -13.46 -1.21
N GLU A 130 -4.81 -14.36 -0.32
CA GLU A 130 -5.46 -14.52 0.99
C GLU A 130 -5.29 -13.26 1.85
N LYS A 131 -4.10 -12.64 1.87
CA LYS A 131 -3.87 -11.37 2.59
C LYS A 131 -4.75 -10.22 2.09
N TYR A 132 -5.00 -10.16 0.78
CA TYR A 132 -5.93 -9.19 0.22
C TYR A 132 -7.39 -9.49 0.58
N LYS A 133 -7.81 -10.76 0.62
CA LYS A 133 -9.17 -11.13 1.09
C LYS A 133 -9.39 -10.71 2.54
N VAL A 134 -8.45 -11.04 3.42
CA VAL A 134 -8.50 -10.62 4.83
C VAL A 134 -8.51 -9.10 4.93
N SER A 135 -7.62 -8.40 4.22
CA SER A 135 -7.61 -6.93 4.26
C SER A 135 -8.91 -6.32 3.78
N TYR A 136 -9.47 -6.84 2.68
CA TYR A 136 -10.73 -6.37 2.13
C TYR A 136 -11.90 -6.57 3.11
N VAL A 137 -12.04 -7.73 3.76
CA VAL A 137 -13.21 -7.98 4.63
C VAL A 137 -13.29 -7.00 5.80
N TRP A 138 -12.16 -6.49 6.28
CA TRP A 138 -12.11 -5.47 7.33
C TRP A 138 -12.27 -4.05 6.80
N LYS A 139 -11.81 -3.78 5.57
CA LYS A 139 -11.84 -2.44 4.95
C LYS A 139 -13.13 -2.17 4.16
N LYS A 140 -13.94 -3.20 3.85
CA LYS A 140 -15.18 -3.05 3.06
C LYS A 140 -16.22 -2.13 3.67
N HIS A 141 -16.14 -1.90 4.99
CA HIS A 141 -17.03 -0.97 5.71
C HIS A 141 -16.60 0.50 5.61
N MET A 142 -15.46 0.79 4.97
CA MET A 142 -14.99 2.14 4.69
C MET A 142 -15.47 2.54 3.28
N SER A 143 -16.54 3.32 3.19
CA SER A 143 -17.12 3.75 1.90
C SER A 143 -16.08 4.39 0.97
N ALA A 144 -15.25 5.29 1.50
CA ALA A 144 -14.16 5.93 0.75
C ALA A 144 -13.14 4.91 0.20
N ALA A 145 -12.87 3.81 0.92
CA ALA A 145 -11.96 2.77 0.42
C ALA A 145 -12.58 2.01 -0.76
N MET A 146 -13.89 1.72 -0.69
CA MET A 146 -14.63 1.04 -1.75
C MET A 146 -14.75 1.88 -3.02
N GLU A 147 -14.93 3.20 -2.87
CA GLU A 147 -14.88 4.16 -3.98
C GLU A 147 -13.50 4.15 -4.67
N LEU A 148 -12.41 4.20 -3.89
CA LEU A 148 -11.05 4.20 -4.43
C LEU A 148 -10.74 2.94 -5.26
N ILE A 149 -11.14 1.77 -4.77
CA ILE A 149 -10.94 0.50 -5.49
C ILE A 149 -12.01 0.25 -6.57
N SER A 150 -12.95 1.19 -6.75
CA SER A 150 -14.05 1.10 -7.73
C SER A 150 -14.86 -0.20 -7.59
N PHE A 151 -15.12 -0.61 -6.36
CA PHE A 151 -15.81 -1.85 -6.05
C PHE A 151 -16.93 -1.62 -5.04
N THR A 152 -18.14 -2.05 -5.38
CA THR A 152 -19.28 -2.05 -4.46
C THR A 152 -19.45 -3.46 -3.88
N PRO A 153 -19.34 -3.64 -2.55
CA PRO A 153 -19.60 -4.92 -1.91
C PRO A 153 -21.02 -5.42 -2.23
N PRO A 154 -21.21 -6.72 -2.49
CA PRO A 154 -22.56 -7.30 -2.64
C PRO A 154 -23.32 -7.23 -1.31
N GLU A 155 -24.65 -7.09 -1.36
CA GLU A 155 -25.51 -6.96 -0.17
C GLU A 155 -25.60 -8.26 0.64
N GLU A 156 -25.69 -9.41 -0.05
CA GLU A 156 -25.96 -10.72 0.58
C GLU A 156 -24.68 -11.56 0.83
N GLU A 157 -23.53 -11.11 0.34
CA GLU A 157 -22.28 -11.87 0.44
C GLU A 157 -21.12 -11.01 0.94
N GLU A 158 -20.08 -11.64 1.50
CA GLU A 158 -18.87 -10.92 1.87
C GLU A 158 -18.14 -10.35 0.65
N GLY A 159 -18.27 -10.97 -0.52
CA GLY A 159 -17.61 -10.54 -1.76
C GLY A 159 -16.09 -10.74 -1.75
N LEU A 160 -15.56 -11.65 -0.93
CA LEU A 160 -14.11 -11.82 -0.66
C LEU A 160 -13.26 -11.94 -1.93
N GLU A 161 -13.64 -12.80 -2.86
CA GLU A 161 -12.85 -13.05 -4.08
C GLU A 161 -12.74 -11.80 -4.95
N ARG A 162 -13.88 -11.18 -5.27
CA ARG A 162 -13.93 -10.00 -6.14
C ARG A 162 -13.35 -8.77 -5.44
N GLY A 163 -13.69 -8.56 -4.17
CA GLY A 163 -13.22 -7.42 -3.38
C GLY A 163 -11.73 -7.50 -3.06
N GLY A 164 -11.24 -8.68 -2.68
CA GLY A 164 -9.81 -8.94 -2.49
C GLY A 164 -9.02 -8.72 -3.78
N LYS A 165 -9.52 -9.20 -4.92
CA LYS A 165 -8.90 -8.95 -6.23
C LYS A 165 -8.91 -7.46 -6.59
N ALA A 166 -10.03 -6.77 -6.44
CA ALA A 166 -10.15 -5.34 -6.74
C ALA A 166 -9.17 -4.50 -5.89
N LEU A 167 -9.06 -4.82 -4.59
CA LEU A 167 -8.09 -4.19 -3.70
C LEU A 167 -6.64 -4.46 -4.15
N GLY A 168 -6.32 -5.71 -4.50
CA GLY A 168 -4.99 -6.08 -4.96
C GLY A 168 -4.60 -5.41 -6.28
N ASP A 169 -5.52 -5.36 -7.24
CA ASP A 169 -5.30 -4.70 -8.53
C ASP A 169 -5.11 -3.19 -8.35
N TRP A 170 -5.92 -2.56 -7.47
CA TRP A 170 -5.76 -1.15 -7.13
C TRP A 170 -4.40 -0.88 -6.47
N CYS A 171 -3.99 -1.70 -5.49
CA CYS A 171 -2.69 -1.55 -4.82
C CYS A 171 -1.51 -1.63 -5.79
N LYS A 172 -1.53 -2.59 -6.71
CA LYS A 172 -0.47 -2.74 -7.74
C LYS A 172 -0.42 -1.54 -8.67
N LYS A 173 -1.58 -1.05 -9.13
CA LYS A 173 -1.68 0.11 -10.00
C LYS A 173 -1.20 1.38 -9.28
N ALA A 174 -1.72 1.64 -8.09
CA ALA A 174 -1.40 2.83 -7.30
C ALA A 174 0.11 2.96 -7.01
N LEU A 175 0.81 1.84 -6.79
CA LEU A 175 2.26 1.84 -6.59
C LEU A 175 3.06 2.40 -7.79
N GLN A 176 2.52 2.34 -9.00
CA GLN A 176 3.16 2.84 -10.23
C GLN A 176 2.73 4.28 -10.59
N GLU A 177 1.73 4.83 -9.90
CA GLU A 177 1.24 6.17 -10.18
C GLU A 177 2.17 7.25 -9.61
N LYS A 178 2.04 8.47 -10.13
CA LYS A 178 2.81 9.62 -9.65
C LYS A 178 2.50 9.88 -8.17
N PRO A 179 3.52 10.05 -7.31
CA PRO A 179 3.29 10.19 -5.88
C PRO A 179 2.61 11.52 -5.57
N ASN A 180 1.63 11.43 -4.67
CA ASN A 180 1.13 12.54 -3.89
C ASN A 180 0.85 12.03 -2.48
N ASP A 181 0.88 12.91 -1.48
CA ASP A 181 0.84 12.50 -0.07
C ASP A 181 -0.45 11.75 0.28
N THR A 182 -1.57 12.12 -0.34
CA THR A 182 -2.87 11.43 -0.14
C THR A 182 -2.83 10.01 -0.69
N LEU A 183 -2.33 9.81 -1.91
CA LEU A 183 -2.23 8.50 -2.52
C LEU A 183 -1.23 7.60 -1.79
N VAL A 184 -0.09 8.15 -1.36
CA VAL A 184 0.90 7.42 -0.53
C VAL A 184 0.25 6.97 0.78
N SER A 185 -0.48 7.85 1.46
CA SER A 185 -1.20 7.51 2.69
C SER A 185 -2.27 6.43 2.44
N ASN A 186 -3.04 6.55 1.36
CA ASN A 186 -4.06 5.57 1.00
C ASN A 186 -3.47 4.20 0.69
N VAL A 187 -2.34 4.15 -0.04
CA VAL A 187 -1.63 2.89 -0.30
C VAL A 187 -1.12 2.28 1.00
N LYS A 188 -0.51 3.07 1.88
CA LYS A 188 -0.06 2.59 3.21
C LYS A 188 -1.23 2.04 4.03
N LEU A 189 -2.39 2.69 4.01
CA LEU A 189 -3.57 2.25 4.76
C LEU A 189 -4.21 0.99 4.17
N LEU A 190 -4.47 0.99 2.86
CA LEU A 190 -5.27 -0.04 2.20
C LEU A 190 -4.46 -1.26 1.78
N CYS A 191 -3.18 -1.09 1.44
CA CYS A 191 -2.32 -2.17 0.95
C CYS A 191 -1.46 -2.81 2.03
N SER A 192 -1.51 -2.32 3.28
CA SER A 192 -0.88 -3.01 4.41
C SER A 192 -1.68 -4.25 4.81
N PRO A 193 -1.01 -5.38 5.12
CA PRO A 193 -1.68 -6.59 5.57
C PRO A 193 -2.28 -6.38 6.96
N MET A 194 -3.36 -7.11 7.24
CA MET A 194 -3.83 -7.23 8.61
C MET A 194 -2.81 -8.02 9.45
N PRO A 195 -2.63 -7.68 10.74
CA PRO A 195 -1.67 -8.36 11.62
C PRO A 195 -2.14 -9.75 12.11
N PHE A 196 -3.21 -10.28 11.53
CA PHE A 196 -3.84 -11.56 11.83
C PHE A 196 -4.50 -12.11 10.56
N ASP A 197 -4.65 -13.43 10.49
CA ASP A 197 -5.29 -14.12 9.36
C ASP A 197 -6.55 -14.91 9.78
N ASP A 198 -6.65 -15.26 11.06
CA ASP A 198 -7.70 -16.10 11.62
C ASP A 198 -8.25 -15.50 12.93
N ILE A 199 -9.31 -16.13 13.44
CA ILE A 199 -9.98 -15.70 14.67
C ILE A 199 -9.01 -15.68 15.85
N ASN A 200 -8.16 -16.69 16.01
CA ASN A 200 -7.20 -16.76 17.11
C ASN A 200 -6.17 -15.63 17.08
N GLY A 201 -5.64 -15.32 15.91
CA GLY A 201 -4.72 -14.21 15.67
C GLY A 201 -5.36 -12.88 16.03
N LEU A 202 -6.63 -12.68 15.67
CA LEU A 202 -7.38 -11.48 16.04
C LEU A 202 -7.58 -11.35 17.56
N ILE A 203 -8.00 -12.42 18.23
CA ILE A 203 -8.19 -12.44 19.69
C ILE A 203 -6.86 -12.11 20.40
N THR A 204 -5.77 -12.72 19.94
CA THR A 204 -4.42 -12.47 20.48
C THR A 204 -4.02 -11.01 20.25
N LYS A 205 -4.25 -10.49 19.05
CA LYS A 205 -3.93 -9.10 18.69
C LYS A 205 -4.70 -8.09 19.55
N ASN A 206 -5.94 -8.40 19.90
CA ASN A 206 -6.79 -7.55 20.75
C ASN A 206 -6.51 -7.72 22.26
N GLY A 207 -5.61 -8.61 22.65
CA GLY A 207 -5.36 -8.92 24.07
C GLY A 207 -6.55 -9.61 24.76
N GLU A 208 -7.38 -10.32 23.99
CA GLU A 208 -8.62 -10.96 24.48
C GLU A 208 -8.42 -12.43 24.85
N SER A 209 -7.20 -12.96 24.79
CA SER A 209 -6.92 -14.38 25.07
C SER A 209 -7.32 -14.81 26.48
N SER A 210 -7.22 -13.92 27.46
CA SER A 210 -7.68 -14.18 28.84
C SER A 210 -9.21 -14.21 28.99
N LYS A 211 -9.94 -13.67 28.01
CA LYS A 211 -11.41 -13.72 27.96
C LYS A 211 -11.92 -15.02 27.33
N LEU A 212 -11.04 -15.89 26.84
CA LEU A 212 -11.45 -17.20 26.35
C LEU A 212 -12.10 -17.99 27.48
N MET A 213 -13.19 -18.67 27.14
CA MET A 213 -13.97 -19.42 28.11
C MET A 213 -13.20 -20.62 28.65
N SER A 214 -13.25 -20.79 29.97
CA SER A 214 -12.73 -21.95 30.69
C SER A 214 -13.86 -22.87 31.16
N ASP A 215 -15.00 -22.30 31.57
CA ASP A 215 -16.22 -23.03 31.92
C ASP A 215 -17.22 -23.08 30.74
N TYR A 216 -17.10 -24.13 29.95
CA TYR A 216 -17.99 -24.39 28.82
C TYR A 216 -19.37 -24.92 29.24
N GLN A 217 -19.52 -25.48 30.44
CA GLN A 217 -20.78 -26.09 30.87
C GLN A 217 -21.83 -24.99 31.13
N SER A 218 -21.49 -24.00 31.95
CA SER A 218 -22.40 -22.88 32.26
C SER A 218 -22.82 -22.11 31.00
N LYS A 219 -21.90 -21.95 30.04
CA LYS A 219 -22.22 -21.29 28.78
C LYS A 219 -23.09 -22.17 27.89
N TYR A 220 -22.79 -23.46 27.77
CA TYR A 220 -23.64 -24.38 27.04
C TYR A 220 -25.08 -24.33 27.55
N ASP A 221 -25.27 -24.42 28.88
CA ASP A 221 -26.60 -24.40 29.48
C ASP A 221 -27.39 -23.13 29.20
N SER A 222 -26.73 -21.98 29.09
CA SER A 222 -27.38 -20.70 28.74
C SER A 222 -27.68 -20.52 27.25
N ILE A 223 -27.00 -21.24 26.35
CA ILE A 223 -27.16 -21.07 24.89
C ILE A 223 -27.84 -22.25 24.19
N LYS A 224 -27.96 -23.41 24.83
CA LYS A 224 -28.40 -24.68 24.17
C LYS A 224 -29.78 -24.61 23.53
N GLU A 225 -30.69 -23.81 24.09
CA GLU A 225 -32.05 -23.62 23.57
C GLU A 225 -32.14 -22.48 22.54
N LEU A 226 -31.08 -21.69 22.35
CA LEU A 226 -31.08 -20.62 21.35
C LEU A 226 -31.08 -21.24 19.95
N ASP A 227 -31.95 -20.72 19.08
CA ASP A 227 -32.05 -21.15 17.69
C ASP A 227 -30.69 -21.07 16.97
N THR A 228 -29.95 -20.00 17.23
CA THR A 228 -28.62 -19.77 16.69
C THR A 228 -27.61 -20.84 17.07
N PHE A 229 -27.83 -21.63 18.13
CA PHE A 229 -27.00 -22.76 18.52
C PHE A 229 -27.62 -24.10 18.11
N LYS A 230 -28.90 -24.31 18.41
CA LYS A 230 -29.63 -25.56 18.16
C LYS A 230 -29.70 -25.92 16.67
N ASN A 231 -29.87 -24.91 15.82
CA ASN A 231 -30.02 -25.09 14.37
C ASN A 231 -28.74 -24.83 13.58
N ASP A 232 -27.62 -24.55 14.24
CA ASP A 232 -26.33 -24.35 13.59
C ASP A 232 -25.79 -25.66 13.00
N GLU A 233 -25.68 -25.73 11.68
CA GLU A 233 -25.17 -26.90 10.95
C GLU A 233 -23.77 -27.31 11.39
N SER A 234 -22.92 -26.34 11.73
CA SER A 234 -21.56 -26.62 12.18
C SER A 234 -21.52 -27.19 13.60
N VAL A 235 -22.55 -26.95 14.42
CA VAL A 235 -22.73 -27.63 15.72
C VAL A 235 -23.31 -29.02 15.51
N LYS A 236 -24.33 -29.17 14.64
CA LYS A 236 -24.94 -30.46 14.30
C LYS A 236 -23.91 -31.44 13.75
N SER A 237 -23.07 -31.00 12.81
CA SER A 237 -22.00 -31.84 12.25
C SER A 237 -20.98 -32.35 13.28
N ILE A 238 -20.79 -31.64 14.41
CA ILE A 238 -19.95 -32.12 15.52
C ILE A 238 -20.71 -33.14 16.36
N LYS A 239 -22.00 -32.89 16.66
CA LYS A 239 -22.88 -33.82 17.36
C LYS A 239 -22.98 -35.17 16.64
N ASP A 240 -23.21 -35.15 15.33
CA ASP A 240 -23.41 -36.35 14.52
C ASP A 240 -22.13 -37.21 14.39
N LYS A 241 -20.95 -36.63 14.65
CA LYS A 241 -19.64 -37.29 14.49
C LYS A 241 -19.04 -37.77 15.81
N SER A 242 -19.70 -37.59 16.96
CA SER A 242 -19.14 -38.04 18.23
C SER A 242 -20.17 -38.26 19.32
N ASP A 243 -19.97 -39.32 20.12
CA ASP A 243 -20.69 -39.59 21.38
C ASP A 243 -20.25 -38.65 22.53
N LYS A 244 -19.87 -37.42 22.20
CA LYS A 244 -19.37 -36.44 23.16
C LYS A 244 -20.50 -35.88 23.99
N SER A 245 -20.18 -35.56 25.24
CA SER A 245 -21.08 -34.79 26.07
C SER A 245 -21.31 -33.40 25.47
N ASP A 246 -22.49 -32.85 25.71
CA ASP A 246 -22.95 -31.57 25.18
C ASP A 246 -21.97 -30.39 25.40
N LYS A 247 -21.26 -30.36 26.54
CA LYS A 247 -20.20 -29.36 26.81
C LYS A 247 -18.99 -29.51 25.90
N GLU A 248 -18.62 -30.73 25.55
CA GLU A 248 -17.45 -31.04 24.72
C GLU A 248 -17.72 -30.67 23.25
N ILE A 249 -19.01 -30.66 22.84
CA ILE A 249 -19.43 -30.14 21.54
C ILE A 249 -19.15 -28.64 21.45
N LEU A 250 -19.55 -27.85 22.46
CA LEU A 250 -19.28 -26.41 22.48
C LEU A 250 -17.77 -26.13 22.51
N GLN A 251 -17.04 -26.82 23.38
CA GLN A 251 -15.58 -26.69 23.46
C GLN A 251 -14.91 -27.01 22.12
N LYS A 252 -15.27 -28.12 21.49
CA LYS A 252 -14.72 -28.51 20.18
C LYS A 252 -15.08 -27.50 19.10
N TRP A 253 -16.31 -27.00 19.08
CA TRP A 253 -16.74 -25.97 18.14
C TRP A 253 -15.91 -24.68 18.31
N CYS A 254 -15.62 -24.27 19.55
CA CYS A 254 -14.78 -23.11 19.83
C CYS A 254 -13.35 -23.32 19.33
N GLU A 255 -12.74 -24.47 19.57
CA GLU A 255 -11.39 -24.78 19.08
C GLU A 255 -11.33 -24.85 17.54
N GLU A 256 -12.30 -25.48 16.88
CA GLU A 256 -12.38 -25.51 15.41
C GLU A 256 -12.64 -24.12 14.81
N SER A 257 -13.36 -23.25 15.52
CA SER A 257 -13.59 -21.87 15.07
C SER A 257 -12.33 -21.02 15.13
N LYS A 258 -11.50 -21.19 16.17
CA LYS A 258 -10.30 -20.36 16.38
C LYS A 258 -9.36 -20.39 15.18
N SER A 259 -9.21 -21.54 14.53
CA SER A 259 -8.33 -21.73 13.38
C SER A 259 -8.94 -21.31 12.04
N LYS A 260 -10.20 -20.86 12.01
CA LYS A 260 -10.86 -20.42 10.78
C LYS A 260 -10.29 -19.09 10.30
N LYS A 261 -9.87 -19.08 9.03
CA LYS A 261 -9.29 -17.90 8.39
C LYS A 261 -10.36 -16.93 7.93
N PHE A 262 -10.08 -15.64 8.05
CA PHE A 262 -10.96 -14.57 7.57
C PHE A 262 -11.00 -14.45 6.05
N SER A 263 -10.14 -15.19 5.34
CA SER A 263 -10.21 -15.36 3.89
C SER A 263 -11.20 -16.44 3.45
N GLU A 264 -11.69 -17.28 4.37
CA GLU A 264 -12.76 -18.25 4.10
C GLU A 264 -14.13 -17.56 4.19
N LYS A 265 -15.02 -17.87 3.24
CA LYS A 265 -16.39 -17.33 3.18
C LYS A 265 -17.15 -17.62 4.47
N GLY A 266 -17.79 -16.58 5.01
CA GLY A 266 -18.64 -16.67 6.20
C GLY A 266 -17.87 -16.69 7.52
N THR A 267 -16.53 -16.71 7.51
CA THR A 267 -15.77 -16.64 8.76
C THR A 267 -15.99 -15.30 9.47
N PHE A 268 -15.99 -14.19 8.73
CA PHE A 268 -16.16 -12.87 9.32
C PHE A 268 -17.62 -12.56 9.65
N SER A 269 -18.55 -12.80 8.73
CA SER A 269 -19.96 -12.43 8.91
C SER A 269 -20.75 -13.39 9.79
N GLU A 270 -20.43 -14.68 9.79
CA GLU A 270 -21.22 -15.69 10.49
C GLU A 270 -20.46 -16.34 11.65
N ARG A 271 -19.26 -16.87 11.38
CA ARG A 271 -18.52 -17.66 12.37
C ARG A 271 -17.98 -16.80 13.51
N TYR A 272 -17.38 -15.66 13.21
CA TYR A 272 -16.71 -14.81 14.20
C TYR A 272 -17.68 -14.18 15.23
N PRO A 273 -18.84 -13.62 14.84
CA PRO A 273 -19.82 -13.13 15.81
C PRO A 273 -20.32 -14.23 16.74
N LYS A 274 -20.63 -15.41 16.19
CA LYS A 274 -20.97 -16.60 16.97
C LYS A 274 -19.83 -17.01 17.90
N PHE A 275 -18.58 -16.96 17.43
CA PHE A 275 -17.41 -17.27 18.25
C PHE A 275 -17.29 -16.33 19.43
N ARG A 276 -17.38 -15.01 19.21
CA ARG A 276 -17.37 -14.04 20.31
C ARG A 276 -18.46 -14.33 21.33
N PHE A 277 -19.68 -14.59 20.87
CA PHE A 277 -20.82 -14.88 21.75
C PHE A 277 -20.65 -16.20 22.52
N ARG A 278 -20.17 -17.26 21.88
CA ARG A 278 -20.13 -18.62 22.44
C ARG A 278 -18.86 -18.92 23.24
N CYS A 279 -17.74 -18.31 22.88
CA CYS A 279 -16.41 -18.74 23.33
C CYS A 279 -15.64 -17.66 24.12
N LEU A 280 -16.17 -16.43 24.22
CA LEU A 280 -15.61 -15.38 25.08
C LEU A 280 -16.51 -15.09 26.28
N GLN A 281 -15.87 -14.85 27.42
CA GLN A 281 -16.49 -14.37 28.65
C GLN A 281 -17.00 -12.92 28.46
N GLY A 282 -18.16 -12.60 29.06
CA GLY A 282 -18.71 -11.24 29.04
C GLY A 282 -19.26 -10.78 27.67
N SER A 283 -19.55 -11.69 26.75
CA SER A 283 -20.20 -11.40 25.47
C SER A 283 -21.73 -11.31 25.53
N GLU A 284 -22.29 -11.15 26.74
CA GLU A 284 -23.65 -10.63 26.86
C GLU A 284 -23.63 -9.23 26.28
N GLY A 285 -24.35 -9.04 25.18
CA GLY A 285 -24.36 -7.78 24.45
C GLY A 285 -24.55 -6.63 25.43
N GLU A 286 -23.65 -5.65 25.39
CA GLU A 286 -24.00 -4.30 25.80
C GLU A 286 -25.28 -3.96 25.03
N LYS A 287 -26.42 -4.10 25.69
CA LYS A 287 -27.64 -3.40 25.32
C LYS A 287 -27.30 -1.92 25.45
N LYS A 288 -26.86 -1.32 24.34
CA LYS A 288 -26.99 0.11 24.10
C LYS A 288 -28.12 0.31 23.12
#